data_AF-A0A2W6VBI6-F1
#
_entry.id   AF-A0A2W6VBI6-F1
#
_cell.length_a   1.000
_cell.length_b   1.000
_cell.length_c   1.000
_cell.angle_alpha   90.00
_cell.angle_beta   90.00
_cell.angle_gamma   90.00
#
_symmetry.space_group_name_H-M   'P 1'
#
loop_
_entity.id
_entity.type
_entity.pdbx_description
1 polymer ?
#
loop_
_entity_poly.entity_id
_entity_poly.type
_entity_poly.pdbx_seq_one_letter_code
_entity_poly.pdbx_strand_id
1 'polypeptide(L)'
;QDLAAAAALPDADGRLAPVVAATRQQVDAAKALLTGSAKRPLFALEGLQKANAQIDALLAGVRDAQAQAQRQVAQLNLLLNQAQGQVSAAEDYITSRRGAIGAPARTRLAEAGASLVQARQLQQSDPAQALQFAQRANDLAAQAIQLAQNDVGAFSGGSSGGGGGGGNVMGAVLGGILINSLLNGGGRGGGFGGGGFGGGGRSGGGMSPGSFGGGGTRSRRGGGRF
;
A
#
# COMPACT_ATOMS: atom_id res chain seq x y z
N GLN A 1 10.82 3.33 44.84
CA GLN A 1 9.65 2.51 44.44
C GLN A 1 9.66 2.27 42.92
N ASP A 2 10.16 3.22 42.13
CA ASP A 2 10.15 3.16 40.65
C ASP A 2 10.97 2.02 40.06
N LEU A 3 12.06 1.61 40.71
CA LEU A 3 12.85 0.43 40.35
C LEU A 3 12.08 -0.90 40.44
N ALA A 4 11.21 -1.03 41.44
CA ALA A 4 10.40 -2.24 41.61
C ALA A 4 9.26 -2.27 40.58
N ALA A 5 8.70 -1.11 40.24
CA ALA A 5 7.71 -0.98 39.19
C ALA A 5 8.32 -1.23 37.79
N ALA A 6 9.53 -0.73 37.53
CA ALA A 6 10.25 -0.96 36.28
C ALA A 6 10.65 -2.44 36.09
N ALA A 7 10.99 -3.15 37.16
CA ALA A 7 11.31 -4.58 37.11
C ALA A 7 10.09 -5.51 36.97
N ALA A 8 8.88 -5.01 37.26
CA ALA A 8 7.63 -5.76 37.15
C ALA A 8 6.93 -5.62 35.78
N LEU A 9 7.43 -4.72 34.91
CA LEU A 9 6.90 -4.55 33.56
C LEU A 9 7.34 -5.72 32.66
N PRO A 10 6.42 -6.28 31.84
CA PRO A 10 6.78 -7.31 30.87
C PRO A 10 7.83 -6.78 29.89
N ASP A 11 9.03 -7.37 29.92
CA ASP A 11 10.14 -7.01 29.04
C ASP A 11 10.16 -7.93 27.81
N ALA A 12 9.11 -7.83 26.99
CA ALA A 12 8.94 -8.69 25.82
C ALA A 12 10.12 -8.61 24.83
N ASP A 13 10.88 -7.51 24.84
CA ASP A 13 12.02 -7.25 23.96
C ASP A 13 13.39 -7.35 24.66
N GLY A 14 13.44 -7.67 25.96
CA GLY A 14 14.69 -7.79 26.74
C GLY A 14 15.47 -6.48 26.96
N ARG A 15 14.83 -5.33 26.74
CA ARG A 15 15.46 -3.99 26.77
C ARG A 15 15.42 -3.34 28.15
N LEU A 16 14.48 -3.73 29.01
CA LEU A 16 14.36 -3.23 30.39
C LEU A 16 15.36 -3.91 31.33
N ALA A 17 15.68 -5.18 31.12
CA ALA A 17 16.63 -5.95 31.92
C ALA A 17 18.01 -5.28 32.12
N PRO A 18 18.72 -4.81 31.07
CA PRO A 18 20.00 -4.11 31.25
C PRO A 18 19.85 -2.77 31.96
N VAL A 19 18.73 -2.06 31.75
CA VAL A 19 18.45 -0.76 32.39
C VAL A 19 18.21 -0.93 33.90
N VAL A 20 17.43 -1.94 34.30
CA VAL A 20 17.19 -2.29 35.70
C VAL A 20 18.51 -2.72 36.40
N ALA A 21 19.36 -3.47 35.70
CA ALA A 21 20.66 -3.90 36.24
C ALA A 21 21.62 -2.72 36.48
N ALA A 22 21.78 -1.83 35.50
CA ALA A 22 22.60 -0.62 35.62
C ALA A 22 22.11 0.31 36.73
N THR A 23 20.79 0.43 36.86
CA THR A 23 20.16 1.24 37.90
C THR A 23 20.44 0.69 39.30
N ARG A 24 20.35 -0.63 39.50
CA ARG A 24 20.66 -1.26 40.78
C ARG A 24 22.11 -0.97 41.23
N GLN A 25 23.08 -1.07 40.32
CA GLN A 25 24.47 -0.75 40.61
C GLN A 25 24.67 0.68 41.09
N GLN A 26 24.01 1.67 40.47
CA GLN A 26 24.14 3.07 40.89
C GLN A 26 23.51 3.34 42.27
N VAL A 27 22.38 2.70 42.58
CA VAL A 27 21.76 2.81 43.91
C VAL A 27 22.65 2.20 44.99
N ASP A 28 23.28 1.06 44.71
CA ASP A 28 24.17 0.41 45.68
C ASP A 28 25.46 1.23 45.91
N ALA A 29 25.99 1.87 44.87
CA ALA A 29 27.11 2.81 45.01
C ALA A 29 26.74 4.04 45.87
N ALA A 30 25.53 4.58 45.73
CA ALA A 30 25.05 5.68 46.56
C ALA A 30 24.84 5.28 48.03
N LYS A 31 24.36 4.06 48.31
CA LYS A 31 24.23 3.53 49.67
C LYS A 31 25.57 3.41 50.39
N ALA A 32 26.64 3.05 49.67
CA ALA A 32 27.99 3.01 50.24
C ALA A 32 28.48 4.40 50.69
N LEU A 33 28.06 5.48 50.02
CA LEU A 33 28.39 6.87 50.42
C LEU A 33 27.59 7.38 51.63
N LEU A 34 26.51 6.68 51.98
CA LEU A 34 25.66 6.95 53.14
C LEU A 34 26.07 6.14 54.38
N THR A 35 26.90 5.10 54.21
CA THR A 35 27.31 4.15 55.25
C THR A 35 28.84 4.15 55.40
N GLY A 36 29.35 4.82 56.44
CA GLY A 36 30.79 4.94 56.70
C GLY A 36 31.14 6.11 57.63
N SER A 37 32.41 6.20 58.04
CA SER A 37 32.95 7.24 58.95
C SER A 37 33.14 8.62 58.28
N ALA A 38 33.14 8.69 56.95
CA ALA A 38 33.17 9.92 56.17
C ALA A 38 31.87 10.10 55.36
N LYS A 39 30.74 10.27 56.06
CA LYS A 39 29.42 10.48 55.44
C LYS A 39 29.43 11.71 54.54
N ARG A 40 29.07 11.54 53.27
CA ARG A 40 28.94 12.63 52.29
C ARG A 40 27.52 12.67 51.72
N PRO A 41 26.52 13.04 52.53
CA PRO A 41 25.10 12.96 52.14
C PRO A 41 24.76 13.83 50.93
N LEU A 42 25.40 15.00 50.78
CA LEU A 42 25.20 15.87 49.61
C LEU A 42 25.72 15.22 48.31
N PHE A 43 26.90 14.60 48.35
CA PHE A 43 27.44 13.87 47.19
C PHE A 43 26.59 12.64 46.85
N ALA A 44 26.06 11.94 47.85
CA ALA A 44 25.16 10.83 47.64
C ALA A 44 23.83 11.28 46.99
N LEU A 45 23.25 12.40 47.44
CA LEU A 45 22.05 12.98 46.84
C LEU A 45 22.30 13.41 45.39
N GLU A 46 23.39 14.12 45.11
CA GLU A 46 23.74 14.55 43.75
C GLU A 46 23.95 13.35 42.81
N GLY A 47 24.61 12.30 43.29
CA GLY A 47 24.77 11.04 42.56
C GLY A 47 23.44 10.34 42.27
N LEU A 48 22.53 10.29 43.25
CA LEU A 48 21.19 9.73 43.08
C LEU A 48 20.32 10.55 42.13
N GLN A 49 20.41 11.88 42.17
CA GLN A 49 19.68 12.75 41.23
C GLN A 49 20.17 12.58 39.79
N LYS A 50 21.50 12.47 39.58
CA LYS A 50 22.09 12.16 38.27
C LYS A 50 21.67 10.79 37.77
N ALA A 51 21.68 9.78 38.64
CA ALA A 51 21.19 8.44 38.34
C ALA A 51 19.72 8.48 37.90
N ASN A 52 18.85 9.16 38.67
CA ASN A 52 17.44 9.30 38.34
C ASN A 52 17.23 9.94 36.96
N ALA A 53 17.92 11.06 36.69
CA ALA A 53 17.84 11.73 35.40
C ALA A 53 18.30 10.84 34.22
N GLN A 54 19.32 10.01 34.42
CA GLN A 54 19.78 9.04 33.40
C GLN A 54 18.73 7.96 33.14
N ILE A 55 18.12 7.41 34.20
CA ILE A 55 17.07 6.39 34.09
C ILE A 55 15.83 6.95 33.41
N ASP A 56 15.42 8.17 33.78
CA ASP A 56 14.27 8.85 33.19
C ASP A 56 14.49 9.06 31.68
N ALA A 57 15.68 9.51 31.27
CA ALA A 57 16.03 9.69 29.86
C ALA A 57 16.03 8.36 29.08
N LEU A 58 16.57 7.29 29.67
CA LEU A 58 16.56 5.96 29.05
C LEU A 58 15.14 5.40 28.94
N LEU A 59 14.32 5.54 29.99
CA LEU A 59 12.94 5.09 30.00
C LEU A 59 12.08 5.84 28.98
N ALA A 60 12.31 7.14 28.82
CA ALA A 60 11.68 7.93 27.76
C ALA A 60 12.04 7.36 26.36
N GLY A 61 13.32 7.09 26.11
CA GLY A 61 13.76 6.48 24.84
C GLY A 61 13.15 5.09 24.57
N VAL A 62 13.02 4.25 25.60
CA VAL A 62 12.35 2.94 25.48
C VAL A 62 10.87 3.10 25.15
N ARG A 63 10.16 4.00 25.84
CA ARG A 63 8.74 4.28 25.58
C ARG A 63 8.52 4.82 24.16
N ASP A 64 9.39 5.72 23.71
CA ASP A 64 9.33 6.26 22.35
C ASP A 64 9.55 5.19 21.29
N ALA A 65 10.54 4.31 21.49
CA ALA A 65 10.80 3.18 20.60
C ALA A 65 9.62 2.19 20.56
N GLN A 66 9.02 1.88 21.72
CA GLN A 66 7.82 1.04 21.79
C GLN A 66 6.62 1.68 21.08
N ALA A 67 6.38 2.97 21.30
CA ALA A 67 5.31 3.71 20.63
C ALA A 67 5.53 3.81 19.11
N GLN A 68 6.77 3.92 18.65
CA GLN A 68 7.10 3.86 17.22
C GLN A 68 6.84 2.46 16.65
N ALA A 69 7.27 1.40 17.32
CA ALA A 69 7.04 0.02 16.89
C ALA A 69 5.54 -0.32 16.80
N GLN A 70 4.75 0.07 17.81
CA GLN A 70 3.30 -0.13 17.81
C GLN A 70 2.62 0.59 16.64
N ARG A 71 3.04 1.83 16.34
CA ARG A 71 2.54 2.58 15.18
C ARG A 71 2.89 1.90 13.85
N GLN A 72 4.10 1.36 13.72
CA GLN A 72 4.51 0.62 12.51
C GLN A 72 3.69 -0.65 12.31
N VAL A 73 3.47 -1.43 13.37
CA VAL A 73 2.62 -2.65 13.33
C VAL A 73 1.18 -2.30 12.95
N ALA A 74 0.62 -1.24 13.53
CA ALA A 74 -0.73 -0.78 13.19
C ALA A 74 -0.85 -0.37 11.70
N GLN A 75 0.14 0.36 11.19
CA GLN A 75 0.20 0.76 9.77
C GLN A 75 0.33 -0.46 8.86
N LEU A 76 1.20 -1.42 9.22
CA LEU A 76 1.37 -2.66 8.47
C LEU A 76 0.08 -3.46 8.38
N ASN A 77 -0.65 -3.61 9.49
CA ASN A 77 -1.91 -4.35 9.51
C ASN A 77 -2.97 -3.72 8.60
N LEU A 78 -3.08 -2.39 8.60
CA LEU A 78 -3.97 -1.68 7.69
C LEU A 78 -3.59 -1.95 6.23
N LEU A 79 -2.30 -1.85 5.92
CA LEU A 79 -1.82 -2.01 4.55
C LEU A 79 -1.93 -3.46 4.05
N LEU A 80 -1.71 -4.45 4.91
CA LEU A 80 -1.90 -5.88 4.59
C LEU A 80 -3.35 -6.18 4.25
N ASN A 81 -4.30 -5.62 5.01
CA ASN A 81 -5.72 -5.77 4.71
C ASN A 81 -6.08 -5.13 3.36
N GLN A 82 -5.55 -3.94 3.10
CA GLN A 82 -5.73 -3.26 1.80
C GLN A 82 -5.14 -4.08 0.64
N ALA A 83 -3.90 -4.55 0.79
CA ALA A 83 -3.22 -5.37 -0.23
C ALA A 83 -3.96 -6.67 -0.50
N GLN A 84 -4.46 -7.33 0.54
CA GLN A 84 -5.27 -8.52 0.40
C GLN A 84 -6.55 -8.24 -0.39
N GLY A 85 -7.27 -7.16 -0.05
CA GLY A 85 -8.46 -6.76 -0.80
C GLY A 85 -8.17 -6.45 -2.27
N GLN A 86 -7.08 -5.72 -2.56
CA GLN A 86 -6.68 -5.39 -3.92
C GLN A 86 -6.27 -6.62 -4.74
N VAL A 87 -5.48 -7.53 -4.15
CA VAL A 87 -5.07 -8.78 -4.81
C VAL A 87 -6.29 -9.64 -5.12
N SER A 88 -7.22 -9.82 -4.17
CA SER A 88 -8.45 -10.58 -4.41
C SER A 88 -9.33 -9.93 -5.48
N ALA A 89 -9.48 -8.61 -5.46
CA ALA A 89 -10.23 -7.89 -6.50
C ALA A 89 -9.59 -8.05 -7.90
N ALA A 90 -8.26 -8.02 -7.97
CA ALA A 90 -7.52 -8.27 -9.21
C ALA A 90 -7.67 -9.72 -9.70
N GLU A 91 -7.60 -10.70 -8.78
CA GLU A 91 -7.88 -12.11 -9.06
C GLU A 91 -9.29 -12.30 -9.64
N ASP A 92 -10.32 -11.75 -9.00
CA ASP A 92 -11.71 -11.86 -9.46
C ASP A 92 -11.92 -11.19 -10.83
N TYR A 93 -11.34 -10.00 -11.03
CA TYR A 93 -11.45 -9.29 -12.30
C TYR A 93 -10.79 -10.07 -13.45
N ILE A 94 -9.60 -10.63 -13.19
CA ILE A 94 -8.83 -11.37 -14.19
C ILE A 94 -9.48 -12.73 -14.50
N THR A 95 -9.94 -13.43 -13.47
CA THR A 95 -10.55 -14.76 -13.61
C THR A 95 -11.93 -14.74 -14.25
N SER A 96 -12.68 -13.64 -14.16
CA SER A 96 -13.96 -13.48 -14.87
C SER A 96 -13.80 -13.17 -16.37
N ARG A 97 -12.61 -12.75 -16.82
CA ARG A 97 -12.35 -12.29 -18.20
C ARG A 97 -11.13 -12.95 -18.84
N ARG A 98 -10.93 -14.24 -18.54
CA ARG A 98 -9.75 -15.03 -18.96
C ARG A 98 -9.52 -15.06 -20.48
N GLY A 99 -10.54 -14.83 -21.29
CA GLY A 99 -10.41 -14.80 -22.75
C GLY A 99 -9.83 -13.50 -23.31
N ALA A 100 -10.03 -12.37 -22.62
CA ALA A 100 -9.63 -11.05 -23.09
C ALA A 100 -8.35 -10.54 -22.42
N ILE A 101 -7.89 -11.15 -21.33
CA ILE A 101 -6.76 -10.67 -20.52
C ILE A 101 -5.48 -11.42 -20.85
N GLY A 102 -4.43 -10.66 -21.18
CA GLY A 102 -3.12 -11.14 -21.59
C GLY A 102 -2.22 -11.62 -20.45
N ALA A 103 -1.07 -12.19 -20.83
CA ALA A 103 -0.06 -12.68 -19.91
C ALA A 103 0.51 -11.61 -18.94
N PRO A 104 0.79 -10.36 -19.36
CA PRO A 104 1.38 -9.35 -18.47
C PRO A 104 0.55 -9.08 -17.21
N ALA A 105 -0.77 -8.93 -17.34
CA ALA A 105 -1.66 -8.70 -16.20
C ALA A 105 -1.62 -9.88 -15.20
N ARG A 106 -1.59 -11.12 -15.71
CA ARG A 106 -1.52 -12.33 -14.88
C ARG A 106 -0.18 -12.46 -14.17
N THR A 107 0.93 -12.13 -14.83
CA THR A 107 2.25 -12.13 -14.21
C THR A 107 2.32 -11.12 -13.07
N ARG A 108 1.80 -9.89 -13.28
CA ARG A 108 1.75 -8.87 -12.22
C ARG A 108 0.92 -9.32 -11.03
N LEU A 109 -0.20 -9.99 -11.28
CA LEU A 109 -1.03 -10.56 -10.21
C LEU A 109 -0.27 -11.63 -9.40
N ALA A 110 0.47 -12.52 -10.07
CA ALA A 110 1.26 -13.54 -9.40
C ALA A 110 2.38 -12.92 -8.53
N GLU A 111 3.06 -11.88 -9.04
CA GLU A 111 4.07 -11.14 -8.28
C GLU A 111 3.45 -10.38 -7.09
N ALA A 112 2.24 -9.84 -7.24
CA ALA A 112 1.50 -9.19 -6.16
C ALA A 112 1.18 -10.19 -5.04
N GLY A 113 0.65 -11.36 -5.39
CA GLY A 113 0.38 -12.44 -4.45
C GLY A 113 1.64 -12.93 -3.72
N ALA A 114 2.75 -13.12 -4.45
CA ALA A 114 4.03 -13.52 -3.85
C ALA A 114 4.54 -12.47 -2.85
N SER A 115 4.44 -11.18 -3.20
CA SER A 115 4.83 -10.07 -2.32
C SER A 115 3.96 -10.02 -1.05
N LEU A 116 2.65 -10.25 -1.18
CA LEU A 116 1.74 -10.30 -0.04
C LEU A 116 2.06 -11.45 0.92
N VAL A 117 2.44 -12.62 0.39
CA VAL A 117 2.87 -13.77 1.21
C VAL A 117 4.15 -13.44 1.97
N GLN A 118 5.15 -12.83 1.31
CA GLN A 118 6.39 -12.39 1.98
C GLN A 118 6.11 -11.36 3.07
N ALA A 119 5.22 -10.39 2.82
CA ALA A 119 4.83 -9.41 3.82
C ALA A 119 4.23 -10.06 5.08
N ARG A 120 3.38 -11.08 4.92
CA ARG A 120 2.80 -11.82 6.05
C ARG A 120 3.83 -12.64 6.82
N GLN A 121 4.79 -13.26 6.13
CA GLN A 121 5.86 -14.02 6.77
C GLN A 121 6.74 -13.13 7.65
N LEU A 122 7.02 -11.91 7.18
CA LEU A 122 7.84 -10.93 7.90
C LEU A 122 7.08 -10.12 8.94
N GLN A 123 5.74 -10.19 8.98
CA GLN A 123 4.90 -9.37 9.85
C GLN A 123 5.31 -9.43 11.34
N GLN A 124 5.76 -10.60 11.82
CA GLN A 124 6.14 -10.81 13.21
C GLN A 124 7.63 -10.60 13.47
N SER A 125 8.50 -10.86 12.48
CA SER A 125 9.96 -10.80 12.65
C SER A 125 10.57 -9.47 12.24
N ASP A 126 10.05 -8.84 11.18
CA ASP A 126 10.52 -7.57 10.64
C ASP A 126 9.35 -6.77 10.03
N PRO A 127 8.60 -6.01 10.85
CA PRO A 127 7.46 -5.24 10.37
C PRO A 127 7.87 -4.12 9.39
N ALA A 128 9.11 -3.65 9.43
CA ALA A 128 9.59 -2.61 8.54
C ALA A 128 9.81 -3.16 7.12
N GLN A 129 10.46 -4.33 6.98
CA GLN A 129 10.52 -5.02 5.69
C GLN A 129 9.14 -5.48 5.22
N ALA A 130 8.31 -6.02 6.11
CA ALA A 130 6.95 -6.46 5.78
C ALA A 130 6.13 -5.33 5.14
N LEU A 131 6.28 -4.10 5.63
CA LEU A 131 5.59 -2.92 5.10
C LEU A 131 6.00 -2.65 3.64
N GLN A 132 7.28 -2.77 3.30
CA GLN A 132 7.74 -2.60 1.91
C GLN A 132 7.15 -3.66 0.97
N PHE A 133 7.07 -4.92 1.41
CA PHE A 133 6.45 -5.98 0.62
C PHE A 133 4.94 -5.79 0.47
N ALA A 134 4.25 -5.31 1.51
CA ALA A 134 2.82 -4.99 1.44
C ALA A 134 2.54 -3.80 0.50
N GLN A 135 3.40 -2.79 0.47
CA GLN A 135 3.32 -1.68 -0.51
C GLN A 135 3.49 -2.22 -1.93
N ARG A 136 4.55 -3.01 -2.16
CA ARG A 136 4.80 -3.65 -3.46
C ARG A 136 3.61 -4.51 -3.91
N ALA A 137 2.99 -5.27 -3.02
CA ALA A 137 1.81 -6.07 -3.33
C ALA A 137 0.64 -5.21 -3.83
N ASN A 138 0.34 -4.09 -3.16
CA ASN A 138 -0.67 -3.13 -3.63
C ASN A 138 -0.33 -2.57 -5.02
N ASP A 139 0.89 -2.08 -5.20
CA ASP A 139 1.31 -1.47 -6.47
C ASP A 139 1.23 -2.45 -7.65
N LEU A 140 1.64 -3.70 -7.43
CA LEU A 140 1.55 -4.75 -8.43
C LEU A 140 0.11 -5.17 -8.72
N ALA A 141 -0.75 -5.25 -7.70
CA ALA A 141 -2.17 -5.54 -7.86
C ALA A 141 -2.87 -4.43 -8.67
N ALA A 142 -2.58 -3.16 -8.38
CA ALA A 142 -3.08 -2.02 -9.14
C ALA A 142 -2.61 -2.07 -10.61
N GLN A 143 -1.33 -2.38 -10.86
CA GLN A 143 -0.79 -2.56 -12.21
C GLN A 143 -1.47 -3.72 -12.95
N ALA A 144 -1.71 -4.84 -12.27
CA ALA A 144 -2.41 -5.99 -12.85
C ALA A 144 -3.82 -5.61 -13.32
N ILE A 145 -4.56 -4.86 -12.49
CA ILE A 145 -5.89 -4.34 -12.83
C ILE A 145 -5.83 -3.38 -14.03
N GLN A 146 -4.89 -2.44 -14.04
CA GLN A 146 -4.75 -1.49 -15.16
C GLN A 146 -4.45 -2.20 -16.48
N LEU A 147 -3.52 -3.16 -16.49
CA LEU A 147 -3.21 -3.98 -17.66
C LEU A 147 -4.42 -4.78 -18.11
N ALA A 148 -5.14 -5.42 -17.18
CA ALA A 148 -6.33 -6.19 -17.49
C ALA A 148 -7.45 -5.31 -18.10
N GLN A 149 -7.64 -4.08 -17.61
CA GLN A 149 -8.60 -3.13 -18.17
C GLN A 149 -8.23 -2.72 -19.60
N ASN A 150 -6.95 -2.46 -19.85
CA ASN A 150 -6.45 -2.12 -21.18
C ASN A 150 -6.66 -3.28 -22.17
N ASP A 151 -6.39 -4.52 -21.74
CA ASP A 151 -6.58 -5.71 -22.56
C ASP A 151 -8.06 -5.90 -22.95
N VAL A 152 -8.98 -5.70 -22.01
CA VAL A 152 -10.43 -5.77 -22.26
C VAL A 152 -10.90 -4.65 -23.20
N GLY A 153 -10.36 -3.44 -23.06
CA GLY A 153 -10.65 -2.32 -23.96
C GLY A 153 -10.15 -2.57 -25.39
N ALA A 154 -8.94 -3.13 -25.54
CA ALA A 154 -8.40 -3.51 -26.84
C ALA A 154 -9.22 -4.63 -27.49
N PHE A 155 -9.66 -5.61 -26.70
CA PHE A 155 -10.48 -6.72 -27.16
C PHE A 155 -11.87 -6.26 -27.65
N SER A 156 -12.51 -5.31 -26.95
CA SER A 156 -13.81 -4.76 -27.36
C SER A 156 -13.72 -3.81 -28.56
N GLY A 157 -12.64 -3.03 -28.68
CA GLY A 157 -12.38 -2.14 -29.81
C GLY A 157 -11.96 -2.85 -31.11
N GLY A 158 -11.34 -4.03 -31.01
CA GLY A 158 -10.89 -4.82 -32.17
C GLY A 158 -11.99 -5.57 -32.93
N SER A 159 -13.19 -5.73 -32.35
CA SER A 159 -14.32 -6.43 -32.99
C SER A 159 -15.12 -5.56 -33.97
N SER A 160 -14.69 -4.31 -34.24
CA SER A 160 -15.36 -3.34 -35.13
C SER A 160 -14.68 -3.18 -36.51
N GLY A 161 -13.60 -3.92 -36.79
CA GLY A 161 -12.82 -3.74 -38.02
C GLY A 161 -12.41 -5.04 -38.67
N GLY A 162 -13.20 -5.53 -39.63
CA GLY A 162 -12.83 -6.72 -40.40
C GLY A 162 -13.91 -7.34 -41.28
N GLY A 163 -14.51 -6.54 -42.17
CA GLY A 163 -15.41 -7.02 -43.21
C GLY A 163 -15.38 -6.07 -44.40
N GLY A 164 -14.28 -6.09 -45.17
CA GLY A 164 -14.20 -5.41 -46.46
C GLY A 164 -15.08 -6.13 -47.49
N GLY A 165 -15.76 -5.37 -48.35
CA GLY A 165 -16.43 -5.95 -49.51
C GLY A 165 -17.49 -5.07 -50.15
N GLY A 166 -17.05 -4.08 -50.93
CA GLY A 166 -17.82 -3.60 -52.08
C GLY A 166 -18.88 -2.55 -51.78
N GLY A 167 -18.95 -1.56 -52.66
CA GLY A 167 -19.79 -0.39 -52.51
C GLY A 167 -21.25 -0.74 -52.28
N ASN A 168 -21.91 0.09 -51.48
CA ASN A 168 -23.18 0.68 -51.86
C ASN A 168 -23.46 1.87 -50.97
N VAL A 169 -23.66 2.99 -51.64
CA VAL A 169 -24.13 4.26 -51.10
C VAL A 169 -25.61 4.09 -50.79
N MET A 170 -25.99 3.24 -49.84
CA MET A 170 -27.40 3.01 -49.47
C MET A 170 -27.51 2.25 -48.15
N GLY A 171 -28.17 2.83 -47.15
CA GLY A 171 -28.62 2.06 -45.98
C GLY A 171 -28.35 2.65 -44.60
N ALA A 172 -28.40 3.98 -44.44
CA ALA A 172 -29.06 4.49 -43.24
C ALA A 172 -30.47 3.87 -43.18
N VAL A 173 -31.00 3.58 -41.98
CA VAL A 173 -32.29 2.89 -41.73
C VAL A 173 -32.17 1.37 -41.55
N LEU A 174 -31.62 0.95 -40.42
CA LEU A 174 -32.01 -0.30 -39.72
C LEU A 174 -31.98 -0.12 -38.19
N GLY A 175 -32.24 1.12 -37.74
CA GLY A 175 -32.79 1.40 -36.42
C GLY A 175 -34.31 1.47 -36.57
N GLY A 176 -35.02 0.55 -35.92
CA GLY A 176 -36.44 0.31 -36.10
C GLY A 176 -37.29 1.59 -36.09
N ILE A 177 -38.12 1.69 -37.13
CA ILE A 177 -39.51 2.16 -37.11
C ILE A 177 -39.81 3.23 -36.05
N LEU A 178 -39.78 4.51 -36.41
CA LEU A 178 -40.75 5.51 -35.94
C LEU A 178 -40.77 6.69 -36.94
N ILE A 179 -41.25 6.45 -38.16
CA ILE A 179 -41.69 7.55 -39.05
C ILE A 179 -43.18 7.78 -38.76
N ASN A 180 -43.41 8.83 -37.97
CA ASN A 180 -44.41 9.86 -38.21
C ASN A 180 -45.83 9.40 -38.58
N SER A 181 -46.69 9.25 -37.57
CA SER A 181 -48.14 9.43 -37.67
C SER A 181 -48.62 9.69 -36.24
N LEU A 182 -49.04 10.92 -35.94
CA LEU A 182 -50.46 11.31 -35.93
C LEU A 182 -51.22 10.64 -34.78
N LEU A 183 -52.06 11.45 -34.11
CA LEU A 183 -52.97 11.11 -33.01
C LEU A 183 -52.32 11.05 -31.62
N ASN A 184 -52.48 12.06 -30.77
CA ASN A 184 -53.68 12.32 -29.96
C ASN A 184 -53.59 11.65 -28.57
N GLY A 185 -53.70 12.48 -27.52
CA GLY A 185 -53.92 12.08 -26.12
C GLY A 185 -52.65 11.63 -25.41
N GLY A 186 -52.11 12.32 -24.41
CA GLY A 186 -52.80 12.91 -23.27
C GLY A 186 -52.76 11.93 -22.11
N GLY A 187 -51.90 12.18 -21.10
CA GLY A 187 -52.10 11.62 -19.76
C GLY A 187 -50.91 10.94 -19.08
N ARG A 188 -50.31 11.69 -18.15
CA ARG A 188 -50.05 11.32 -16.74
C ARG A 188 -49.13 10.14 -16.37
N GLY A 189 -48.25 10.46 -15.41
CA GLY A 189 -47.67 9.53 -14.41
C GLY A 189 -46.19 9.27 -14.70
N GLY A 190 -45.24 9.93 -14.03
CA GLY A 190 -44.86 9.72 -12.62
C GLY A 190 -43.55 8.91 -12.65
N GLY A 191 -42.39 9.44 -12.29
CA GLY A 191 -41.97 9.89 -10.97
C GLY A 191 -40.75 9.05 -10.55
N PHE A 192 -39.85 9.66 -9.77
CA PHE A 192 -38.74 9.08 -8.98
C PHE A 192 -37.31 9.09 -9.56
N GLY A 193 -36.44 9.79 -8.81
CA GLY A 193 -34.99 9.58 -8.70
C GLY A 193 -34.15 10.53 -9.56
N GLY A 194 -33.31 11.42 -9.04
CA GLY A 194 -32.73 11.57 -7.71
C GLY A 194 -31.30 12.07 -7.89
N GLY A 195 -30.92 13.13 -7.15
CA GLY A 195 -29.53 13.46 -6.85
C GLY A 195 -28.75 14.23 -7.92
N GLY A 196 -28.86 15.56 -7.88
CA GLY A 196 -27.87 16.45 -8.47
C GLY A 196 -26.65 16.60 -7.55
N PHE A 197 -25.45 16.52 -8.14
CA PHE A 197 -24.26 17.17 -7.61
C PHE A 197 -23.56 17.86 -8.79
N GLY A 198 -23.52 19.19 -8.71
CA GLY A 198 -22.81 20.05 -9.63
C GLY A 198 -21.39 20.37 -9.18
N GLY A 199 -20.63 20.91 -10.13
CA GLY A 199 -19.28 21.46 -9.96
C GLY A 199 -18.34 20.78 -10.96
N GLY A 200 -17.85 21.39 -12.05
CA GLY A 200 -17.61 22.80 -12.33
C GLY A 200 -16.12 22.97 -12.61
N GLY A 201 -15.74 23.40 -13.83
CA GLY A 201 -14.34 23.77 -14.12
C GLY A 201 -13.94 23.61 -15.59
N ARG A 202 -13.87 24.74 -16.30
CA ARG A 202 -13.34 24.90 -17.66
C ARG A 202 -11.83 25.12 -17.62
N SER A 203 -11.10 24.76 -18.68
CA SER A 203 -9.98 25.50 -19.33
C SER A 203 -9.04 24.49 -20.03
N GLY A 204 -8.84 24.57 -21.36
CA GLY A 204 -7.62 25.15 -21.96
C GLY A 204 -6.60 24.04 -22.22
N GLY A 205 -6.36 23.57 -23.45
CA GLY A 205 -5.59 24.28 -24.47
C GLY A 205 -4.12 23.87 -24.39
N GLY A 206 -3.60 23.15 -25.38
CA GLY A 206 -2.16 22.83 -25.46
C GLY A 206 -1.82 21.61 -26.32
N MET A 207 -1.55 21.83 -27.60
CA MET A 207 -0.93 20.87 -28.51
C MET A 207 0.60 20.82 -28.35
N SER A 208 1.15 19.59 -28.43
CA SER A 208 2.56 19.21 -28.69
C SER A 208 3.60 19.47 -27.58
N PRO A 209 4.72 18.69 -27.50
CA PRO A 209 5.37 17.93 -28.58
C PRO A 209 5.80 16.48 -28.24
N GLY A 210 6.12 15.68 -29.27
CA GLY A 210 6.71 14.36 -29.10
C GLY A 210 7.53 13.94 -30.31
N SER A 211 8.72 14.50 -30.45
CA SER A 211 9.78 13.99 -31.34
C SER A 211 10.68 13.05 -30.52
N PHE A 212 10.66 11.76 -30.85
CA PHE A 212 11.70 10.79 -30.53
C PHE A 212 11.82 9.94 -31.80
N GLY A 213 12.92 9.96 -32.55
CA GLY A 213 14.29 9.73 -32.07
C GLY A 213 14.58 8.24 -32.22
N GLY A 214 15.20 7.87 -33.35
CA GLY A 214 15.45 6.48 -33.74
C GLY A 214 16.39 5.69 -32.81
N GLY A 215 16.39 4.37 -33.01
CA GLY A 215 17.31 3.44 -32.36
C GLY A 215 17.34 2.12 -33.13
N GLY A 216 18.46 1.87 -33.83
CA GLY A 216 18.61 0.82 -34.83
C GLY A 216 18.35 -0.60 -34.34
N THR A 217 17.65 -1.36 -35.18
CA THR A 217 17.60 -2.81 -35.15
C THR A 217 19.00 -3.38 -35.39
N ARG A 218 19.51 -4.05 -34.35
CA ARG A 218 20.73 -4.85 -34.37
C ARG A 218 20.45 -6.17 -35.09
N SER A 219 20.66 -6.22 -36.40
CA SER A 219 20.78 -7.48 -37.13
C SER A 219 22.23 -7.96 -37.10
N ARG A 220 22.59 -8.75 -36.09
CA ARG A 220 23.77 -9.62 -36.08
C ARG A 220 23.27 -11.02 -35.68
N ARG A 221 23.18 -11.92 -36.66
CA ARG A 221 24.20 -12.92 -37.02
C ARG A 221 24.07 -14.19 -36.15
N GLY A 222 23.62 -15.27 -36.77
CA GLY A 222 23.61 -16.60 -36.17
C GLY A 222 22.90 -17.61 -37.07
N GLY A 223 23.54 -17.97 -38.19
CA GLY A 223 23.01 -18.98 -39.11
C GLY A 223 24.15 -19.62 -39.90
N GLY A 224 24.90 -20.50 -39.26
CA GLY A 224 25.83 -21.41 -39.93
C GLY A 224 25.10 -22.73 -40.20
N ARG A 225 25.14 -23.18 -41.46
CA ARG A 225 24.72 -24.51 -41.91
C ARG A 225 25.96 -25.29 -42.33
N PHE A 226 25.87 -26.62 -42.09
CA PHE A 226 26.57 -27.77 -42.68
C PHE A 226 27.93 -27.55 -43.33
#